data_AF-A0A4Y2GFS6-F1
#
_entry.id   AF-A0A4Y2GFS6-F1
#
_cell.length_a   1.000
_cell.length_b   1.000
_cell.length_c   1.000
_cell.angle_alpha   90.00
_cell.angle_beta   90.00
_cell.angle_gamma   90.00
#
_symmetry.space_group_name_H-M   'P 1'
#
loop_
_entity.id
_entity.type
_entity.pdbx_description
1 polymer ?
#
loop_
_entity_poly.entity_id
_entity_poly.type
_entity_poly.pdbx_seq_one_letter_code
_entity_poly.pdbx_strand_id
1 'polypeptide(L)'
;MERDPQWLLNVLWIGEAHFSLHGDVNTQNSRICAMLNPREYLTKPLLSPHVTVKCGFTTSFILGPFFFEEHCPVSSWKTCTLTAKRYVALLRDHVVRYLSSPSCRMVPRPTLHVNSGCSCFNFN
;
A
#
# COMPACT_ATOMS: atom_id res chain seq x y z
N MET A 1 24.08 13.02 22.14
CA MET A 1 24.02 12.17 20.93
C MET A 1 23.27 12.98 19.88
N GLU A 2 24.00 13.70 19.04
CA GLU A 2 23.42 14.50 17.95
C GLU A 2 23.07 13.54 16.81
N ARG A 3 21.78 13.49 16.45
CA ARG A 3 21.30 12.61 15.39
C ARG A 3 21.68 13.26 14.06
N ASP A 4 22.39 12.54 13.20
CA ASP A 4 22.65 12.98 11.83
C ASP A 4 21.34 13.47 11.21
N PRO A 5 21.22 14.75 10.80
CA PRO A 5 19.98 15.31 10.27
C PRO A 5 19.43 14.55 9.05
N GLN A 6 20.26 13.74 8.37
CA GLN A 6 19.88 12.96 7.20
C GLN A 6 19.35 11.56 7.50
N TRP A 7 19.21 11.17 8.77
CA TRP A 7 18.78 9.82 9.15
C TRP A 7 17.44 9.38 8.50
N LEU A 8 16.53 10.33 8.27
CA LEU A 8 15.25 10.08 7.60
C LEU A 8 15.39 9.58 6.16
N LEU A 9 16.48 9.92 5.48
CA LEU A 9 16.72 9.48 4.09
C LEU A 9 16.92 7.96 3.99
N ASN A 10 17.38 7.34 5.07
CA ASN A 10 17.67 5.91 5.16
C ASN A 10 16.50 5.09 5.73
N VAL A 11 15.32 5.70 5.92
CA VAL A 11 14.14 5.01 6.44
C VAL A 11 13.37 4.36 5.29
N LEU A 12 13.05 3.08 5.46
CA LEU A 12 12.12 2.34 4.62
C LEU A 12 10.77 2.24 5.33
N TRP A 13 9.75 2.85 4.74
CA TRP A 13 8.37 2.79 5.20
C TRP A 13 7.69 1.62 4.50
N ILE A 14 7.06 0.71 5.23
CA ILE A 14 6.28 -0.40 4.65
C ILE A 14 4.92 -0.43 5.31
N GLY A 15 3.86 -0.46 4.49
CA GLY A 15 2.49 -0.51 4.92
C GLY A 15 1.73 -1.69 4.33
N GLU A 16 0.57 -1.96 4.93
CA GLU A 16 -0.46 -2.82 4.36
C GLU A 16 -1.67 -1.96 4.05
N ALA A 17 -2.31 -2.23 2.91
CA ALA A 17 -3.54 -1.58 2.51
C ALA A 17 -4.51 -2.61 1.93
N HIS A 18 -5.80 -2.42 2.22
CA HIS A 18 -6.88 -3.19 1.60
C HIS A 18 -7.63 -2.28 0.62
N PHE A 19 -7.73 -2.72 -0.63
CA PHE A 19 -8.48 -2.02 -1.68
C PHE A 19 -9.74 -2.79 -1.99
N SER A 20 -10.91 -2.15 -1.88
CA SER A 20 -12.17 -2.76 -2.31
C SER A 20 -12.21 -2.90 -3.83
N LEU A 21 -12.60 -4.07 -4.32
CA LEU A 21 -12.80 -4.32 -5.75
C LEU A 21 -14.14 -3.77 -6.26
N HIS A 22 -15.07 -3.44 -5.37
CA HIS A 22 -16.35 -2.83 -5.72
C HIS A 22 -16.34 -1.30 -5.63
N GLY A 23 -15.16 -0.69 -5.40
CA GLY A 23 -15.06 0.77 -5.25
C GLY A 23 -15.66 1.28 -3.94
N ASP A 24 -15.83 0.41 -2.94
CA ASP A 24 -16.33 0.84 -1.64
C ASP A 24 -15.33 1.78 -0.96
N VAL A 25 -15.79 3.00 -0.67
CA VAL A 25 -15.06 3.92 0.20
C VAL A 25 -15.17 3.44 1.65
N ASN A 26 -14.06 3.52 2.38
CA ASN A 26 -14.01 3.25 3.83
C ASN A 26 -15.08 4.07 4.56
N THR A 27 -15.93 3.39 5.33
CA THR A 27 -17.05 3.96 6.07
C THR A 27 -16.62 4.96 7.14
N GLN A 28 -15.39 4.86 7.67
CA GLN A 28 -14.86 5.86 8.62
C GLN A 28 -14.73 7.26 8.00
N ASN A 29 -14.67 7.36 6.67
CA ASN A 29 -14.58 8.61 5.92
C ASN A 29 -15.88 8.99 5.20
N SER A 30 -16.93 8.15 5.26
CA SER A 30 -18.20 8.42 4.58
C SER A 30 -19.19 9.04 5.57
N ARG A 31 -19.17 10.37 5.70
CA ARG A 31 -20.17 11.10 6.50
C ARG A 31 -21.29 11.59 5.60
N ILE A 32 -22.53 11.17 5.90
CA ILE A 32 -23.73 11.75 5.29
C ILE A 32 -24.04 13.02 6.07
N CYS A 33 -23.85 14.18 5.43
CA CYS A 33 -24.22 15.47 6.01
C CYS A 33 -25.60 15.86 5.49
N ALA A 34 -26.57 16.03 6.38
CA ALA A 34 -27.91 16.51 6.07
C ALA A 34 -28.39 17.48 7.16
N MET A 35 -29.26 18.43 6.78
CA MET A 35 -29.84 19.43 7.71
C MET A 35 -30.79 18.82 8.75
N LEU A 36 -31.31 17.63 8.47
CA LEU A 36 -32.14 16.83 9.37
C LEU A 36 -31.55 15.42 9.40
N ASN A 37 -31.78 14.70 10.50
CA ASN A 37 -31.32 13.32 10.64
C ASN A 37 -31.82 12.48 9.44
N PRO A 38 -30.93 12.06 8.53
CA PRO A 38 -31.32 11.20 7.43
C PRO A 38 -31.63 9.84 8.04
N ARG A 39 -32.92 9.48 8.09
CA ARG A 39 -33.38 8.16 8.58
C ARG A 39 -33.02 7.02 7.60
N GLU A 40 -32.02 7.24 6.77
CA GLU A 40 -31.52 6.31 5.78
C GLU A 40 -30.30 5.58 6.33
N TYR A 41 -30.40 4.25 6.36
CA TYR A 41 -29.30 3.38 6.76
C TYR A 41 -28.72 2.75 5.50
N LEU A 42 -27.50 3.16 5.14
CA LEU A 42 -26.73 2.51 4.09
C LEU A 42 -26.20 1.17 4.62
N THR A 43 -26.87 0.09 4.23
CA THR A 43 -26.42 -1.27 4.57
C THR A 43 -25.34 -1.66 3.59
N LYS A 44 -24.11 -1.87 4.07
CA LYS A 44 -23.01 -2.41 3.25
C LYS A 44 -22.71 -3.86 3.64
N PRO A 45 -22.31 -4.71 2.68
CA PRO A 45 -21.81 -6.04 2.97
C PRO A 45 -20.62 -5.96 3.93
N LEU A 46 -20.65 -6.73 5.02
CA LEU A 46 -19.55 -6.81 5.98
C LEU A 46 -18.26 -7.36 5.34
N LEU A 47 -18.40 -8.19 4.31
CA LEU A 47 -17.31 -8.77 3.53
C LEU A 47 -17.45 -8.36 2.07
N SER A 48 -17.00 -7.15 1.74
CA SER A 48 -16.78 -6.77 0.35
C SER A 48 -15.47 -7.41 -0.15
N PRO A 49 -15.45 -8.03 -1.34
CA PRO A 49 -14.23 -8.41 -2.02
C PRO A 49 -13.22 -7.27 -2.02
N HIS A 50 -12.04 -7.56 -1.50
CA HIS A 50 -10.94 -6.62 -1.42
C HIS A 50 -9.65 -7.32 -1.79
N VAL A 51 -8.64 -6.56 -2.17
CA VAL A 51 -7.28 -7.03 -2.39
C VAL A 51 -6.38 -6.47 -1.31
N THR A 52 -5.56 -7.33 -0.74
CA THR A 52 -4.55 -6.96 0.27
C THR A 52 -3.23 -6.72 -0.44
N VAL A 53 -2.68 -5.52 -0.24
CA VAL A 53 -1.44 -5.07 -0.84
C VAL A 53 -0.45 -4.71 0.25
N LYS A 54 0.79 -5.18 0.13
CA LYS A 54 1.93 -4.55 0.80
C LYS A 54 2.68 -3.67 -0.17
N CYS A 55 2.99 -2.47 0.26
CA CYS A 55 3.89 -1.58 -0.45
C CYS A 55 4.81 -0.90 0.55
N GLY A 56 5.96 -0.46 0.07
CA GLY A 56 6.84 0.40 0.83
C GLY A 56 7.44 1.49 -0.03
N PHE A 57 8.09 2.44 0.61
CA PHE A 57 8.86 3.46 -0.08
C PHE A 57 9.98 3.97 0.82
N THR A 58 11.03 4.45 0.17
CA THR A 58 12.09 5.26 0.78
C THR A 58 12.05 6.65 0.15
N THR A 59 13.00 7.50 0.53
CA THR A 59 13.17 8.79 -0.16
C THR A 59 13.62 8.66 -1.62
N SER A 60 14.13 7.47 -2.03
CA SER A 60 14.73 7.26 -3.34
C SER A 60 13.91 6.37 -4.27
N PHE A 61 13.02 5.52 -3.75
CA PHE A 61 12.26 4.58 -4.57
C PHE A 61 10.99 4.06 -3.89
N ILE A 62 10.10 3.49 -4.69
CA ILE A 62 8.91 2.75 -4.25
C ILE A 62 9.19 1.26 -4.34
N LEU A 63 8.81 0.52 -3.31
CA LEU A 63 8.98 -0.92 -3.16
C LEU A 63 7.62 -1.63 -3.25
N GLY A 64 7.34 -2.19 -4.42
CA GLY A 64 6.12 -2.96 -4.67
C GLY A 64 4.84 -2.11 -4.73
N PRO A 65 3.84 -2.64 -5.44
CA PRO A 65 2.74 -3.32 -4.76
C PRO A 65 2.91 -4.84 -4.81
N PHE A 66 2.82 -5.48 -3.65
CA PHE A 66 2.82 -6.94 -3.50
C PHE A 66 1.40 -7.39 -3.15
N PHE A 67 0.78 -8.10 -4.09
CA PHE A 67 -0.57 -8.64 -3.95
C PHE A 67 -0.55 -9.99 -3.27
N PHE A 68 -1.45 -10.19 -2.30
CA PHE A 68 -1.61 -11.48 -1.62
C PHE A 68 -2.87 -12.17 -2.09
N GLU A 69 -2.70 -13.04 -3.08
CA GLU A 69 -3.77 -13.83 -3.67
C GLU A 69 -3.38 -15.31 -3.70
N GLU A 70 -4.39 -16.19 -3.68
CA GLU A 70 -4.23 -17.62 -3.82
C GLU A 70 -5.27 -18.17 -4.79
N HIS A 71 -4.85 -19.17 -5.55
CA HIS A 71 -5.70 -19.81 -6.53
C HIS A 71 -6.79 -20.64 -5.82
N CYS A 72 -8.04 -20.22 -6.01
CA CYS A 72 -9.24 -20.93 -5.61
C CYS A 72 -9.86 -21.62 -6.85
N PRO A 73 -10.00 -22.96 -6.85
CA PRO A 73 -10.54 -23.72 -8.00
C PRO A 73 -11.94 -23.27 -8.45
N VAL A 74 -12.71 -22.67 -7.54
CA VAL A 74 -14.11 -22.29 -7.77
C VAL A 74 -14.25 -20.85 -8.27
N SER A 75 -13.31 -19.96 -7.93
CA SER A 75 -13.44 -18.51 -8.12
C SER A 75 -12.19 -17.84 -8.68
N SER A 76 -11.29 -18.61 -9.31
CA SER A 76 -9.98 -18.17 -9.83
C SER A 76 -9.01 -17.69 -8.74
N TRP A 77 -8.86 -16.39 -8.51
CA TRP A 77 -7.98 -15.83 -7.50
C TRP A 77 -8.77 -15.23 -6.34
N LYS A 78 -8.34 -15.55 -5.11
CA LYS A 78 -8.94 -15.00 -3.89
C LYS A 78 -7.86 -14.34 -3.06
N THR A 79 -8.17 -13.17 -2.52
CA THR A 79 -7.30 -12.48 -1.59
C THR A 79 -7.04 -13.32 -0.35
N CYS A 80 -5.77 -13.38 0.04
CA CYS A 80 -5.31 -14.10 1.21
C CYS A 80 -4.78 -13.14 2.27
N THR A 81 -4.98 -13.53 3.52
CA THR A 81 -4.45 -12.80 4.67
C THR A 81 -2.93 -12.86 4.69
N LEU A 82 -2.30 -11.73 5.02
CA LEU A 82 -0.87 -11.66 5.23
C LEU A 82 -0.48 -12.36 6.54
N THR A 83 -0.07 -13.62 6.45
CA THR A 83 0.44 -14.36 7.61
C THR A 83 1.91 -13.99 7.88
N ALA A 84 2.38 -14.24 9.11
CA ALA A 84 3.77 -14.03 9.47
C ALA A 84 4.76 -14.76 8.52
N LYS A 85 4.41 -15.98 8.08
CA LYS A 85 5.22 -16.75 7.12
C LYS A 85 5.33 -16.02 5.77
N ARG A 86 4.20 -15.55 5.22
CA ARG A 86 4.17 -14.80 3.95
C ARG A 86 4.91 -13.46 4.08
N TYR A 87 4.80 -12.80 5.23
CA TYR A 87 5.53 -11.57 5.52
C TYR A 87 7.05 -11.78 5.57
N VAL A 88 7.53 -12.81 6.27
CA VAL A 88 8.96 -13.14 6.31
C VAL A 88 9.50 -13.50 4.93
N ALA A 89 8.73 -14.24 4.13
CA ALA A 89 9.10 -14.54 2.74
C ALA A 89 9.23 -13.24 1.92
N LEU A 90 8.24 -12.34 1.99
CA LEU A 90 8.30 -11.05 1.30
C LEU A 90 9.54 -10.23 1.70
N LEU A 91 9.88 -10.18 3.00
CA LEU A 91 11.05 -9.47 3.48
C LEU A 91 12.34 -10.06 2.90
N ARG A 92 12.49 -11.38 2.91
CA ARG A 92 13.71 -12.05 2.46
C ARG A 92 13.86 -12.02 0.94
N ASP A 93 12.80 -12.32 0.22
CA ASP A 93 12.84 -12.54 -1.22
C ASP A 93 12.78 -11.25 -2.03
N HIS A 94 12.15 -10.21 -1.48
CA HIS A 94 12.04 -8.92 -2.15
C HIS A 94 12.81 -7.85 -1.39
N VAL A 95 12.42 -7.51 -0.16
CA VAL A 95 12.92 -6.31 0.53
C VAL A 95 14.45 -6.33 0.70
N VAL A 96 14.99 -7.41 1.26
CA VAL A 96 16.44 -7.55 1.49
C VAL A 96 17.20 -7.60 0.16
N ARG A 97 16.66 -8.27 -0.87
CA ARG A 97 17.30 -8.33 -2.18
C ARG A 97 17.36 -6.96 -2.84
N TYR A 98 16.27 -6.21 -2.79
CA TYR A 98 16.22 -4.84 -3.32
C TYR A 98 17.19 -3.91 -2.60
N LEU A 99 17.23 -3.93 -1.27
CA LEU A 99 18.16 -3.11 -0.49
C LEU A 99 19.63 -3.50 -0.71
N SER A 100 19.89 -4.78 -0.99
CA SER A 100 21.25 -5.28 -1.24
C SER A 100 21.74 -4.97 -2.65
N SER A 101 20.82 -4.68 -3.58
CA SER A 101 21.12 -4.40 -4.98
C SER A 101 22.04 -3.17 -5.15
N PRO A 102 23.03 -3.21 -6.06
CA PRO A 102 23.87 -2.06 -6.39
C PRO A 102 23.07 -0.84 -6.86
N SER A 103 21.91 -1.06 -7.50
CA SER A 103 20.99 0.00 -7.93
C SER A 103 20.44 0.82 -6.76
N CYS A 104 20.36 0.25 -5.55
CA CYS A 104 19.94 0.95 -4.34
C CYS A 104 21.07 1.79 -3.72
N ARG A 105 22.34 1.53 -4.08
CA ARG A 105 23.52 2.29 -3.63
C ARG A 105 23.94 3.40 -4.60
N MET A 106 23.42 3.39 -5.82
CA MET A 106 23.79 4.33 -6.88
C MET A 106 22.59 5.18 -7.30
N VAL A 107 22.19 6.14 -6.46
CA VAL A 107 21.43 7.30 -6.97
C VAL A 107 21.99 8.57 -6.32
N PRO A 108 22.60 9.50 -7.08
CA PRO A 108 22.82 10.84 -6.58
C PRO A 108 21.45 11.48 -6.34
N ARG A 109 21.27 12.12 -5.18
CA ARG A 109 20.09 12.88 -4.73
C ARG A 109 19.07 13.17 -5.84
N PRO A 110 17.89 12.54 -5.85
CA PRO A 110 16.77 13.11 -6.56
C PRO A 110 16.33 14.36 -5.79
N THR A 111 16.60 15.54 -6.36
CA THR A 111 15.94 16.77 -5.92
C THR A 111 14.47 16.65 -6.33
N LEU A 112 13.63 16.17 -5.41
CA LEU A 112 12.20 16.07 -5.60
C LEU A 112 11.61 17.49 -5.59
N HIS A 113 11.60 18.15 -6.76
CA HIS A 113 10.72 19.28 -6.98
C HIS A 113 9.30 18.75 -7.09
N VAL A 114 8.56 18.85 -5.99
CA VAL A 114 7.11 18.63 -5.97
C VAL A 114 6.47 19.81 -6.72
N ASN A 115 6.31 19.68 -8.03
CA ASN A 115 5.38 20.53 -8.76
C ASN A 115 3.98 19.95 -8.54
N SER A 116 3.10 20.77 -7.97
CA SER A 116 1.67 20.52 -7.83
C SER A 116 1.05 20.26 -9.21
N GLY A 117 0.91 19.00 -9.58
CA GLY A 117 0.29 18.59 -10.84
C GLY A 117 -0.09 17.12 -10.75
N CYS A 118 -1.39 16.86 -10.83
CA CYS A 118 -2.04 15.55 -10.74
C CYS A 118 -1.25 14.42 -11.41
N SER A 119 -0.73 13.47 -10.62
CA SER A 119 -0.22 12.21 -11.14
C SER A 119 -1.30 11.14 -11.02
N CYS A 120 -2.02 10.92 -12.12
CA CYS A 120 -2.83 9.72 -12.32
C CYS A 120 -1.87 8.54 -12.50
N PHE A 121 -1.91 7.57 -11.58
CA PHE A 121 -1.24 6.29 -11.77
C PHE A 121 -2.12 5.41 -12.65
N ASN A 122 -1.68 5.17 -13.89
CA ASN A 122 -2.30 4.16 -14.76
C ASN A 122 -1.68 2.79 -14.45
N PHE A 123 -2.53 1.80 -14.19
CA PHE A 123 -2.19 0.39 -14.19
C PHE A 123 -2.58 -0.17 -15.56
N ASN A 124 -1.63 -0.80 -16.27
CA ASN A 124 -1.90 -1.61 -17.46
C ASN A 124 -2.47 -2.97 -17.05
#